data_AF-A0A1I5UCZ5-F1
#
_entry.id   AF-A0A1I5UCZ5-F1
#
_cell.length_a   1.000
_cell.length_b   1.000
_cell.length_c   1.000
_cell.angle_alpha   90.00
_cell.angle_beta   90.00
_cell.angle_gamma   90.00
#
_symmetry.space_group_name_H-M   'P 1'
#
loop_
_entity.id
_entity.type
_entity.pdbx_description
1 polymer ?
#
loop_
_entity_poly.entity_id
_entity_poly.type
_entity_poly.pdbx_seq_one_letter_code
_entity_poly.pdbx_strand_id
1 'polypeptide(L)'
;MKRIFSLALSLILALSLAIPALAAEDLTPPLWQEYGYSSREECIAYMYGGDETAYQADVEERLDREQWEKTTMADQIASFDADAYWESGDCWFSYYYDSKEAFMEEWLLDTDEQFRDTLLEDWLDEQWQAYRQSTLIARTRAALGTVPGQIGVMLDGTYIQFSGAVPEVKDGRTMVPCGPVLQAFGGIVSHEGGEVICTMSGTIYHLRSGSDTISVTTADGASSSVIELGAACYEKGGSTYMPLRPFAEAMGCDVIWDSAFQTAVLLQRDALVSQLDQDFTVLNRMLEAMELDASKNYKTAVGLDANLTMLDSISGDKTYHMDADLDLLQSGTAFNLTAKMDLAALMEIDGITDGLTAAEITAMRSTLRNLKIQVIYDGEGGMLYLKMPALSLLSQGSIPSDSWFSIPTVTLEDLELDGGATVGAMLYETAVSQMSSWGSYYYDGMTTPALLYRDLTQAAAQAAAYLGDGCFRDSGGYSVLHYGEDAYNAYLESVYGEGSAEYFSEFEKLDLDLKIAQSGSATFQVLLQTKDSGYSYYYGDPVMLVDASGSVSAAKVDMKLLMKIKNQLNLDLTYTAATTETREQPATAPAAGETVVNPYEDLYGGDDVAPIPEPAA
;
A
#
# COMPACT_ATOMS: atom_id res chain seq x y z
N MET A 1 35.13 -28.41 4.87
CA MET A 1 33.76 -27.84 5.02
C MET A 1 33.02 -27.65 3.70
N LYS A 2 33.60 -27.11 2.62
CA LYS A 2 32.91 -26.99 1.31
C LYS A 2 32.51 -28.31 0.61
N ARG A 3 33.21 -29.43 0.86
CA ARG A 3 32.84 -30.75 0.31
C ARG A 3 31.76 -31.50 1.09
N ILE A 4 31.49 -31.11 2.34
CA ILE A 4 30.42 -31.70 3.16
C ILE A 4 29.09 -30.98 2.88
N PHE A 5 29.13 -29.67 2.59
CA PHE A 5 27.94 -28.93 2.11
C PHE A 5 27.48 -29.39 0.74
N SER A 6 28.37 -29.66 -0.22
CA SER A 6 27.95 -30.25 -1.51
C SER A 6 27.43 -31.67 -1.36
N LEU A 7 28.00 -32.50 -0.46
CA LEU A 7 27.46 -33.83 -0.18
C LEU A 7 26.12 -33.79 0.55
N ALA A 8 25.91 -32.87 1.49
CA ALA A 8 24.64 -32.66 2.18
C ALA A 8 23.57 -32.09 1.23
N LEU A 9 23.93 -31.17 0.34
CA LEU A 9 23.03 -30.62 -0.67
C LEU A 9 22.69 -31.68 -1.74
N SER A 10 23.66 -32.50 -2.15
CA SER A 10 23.41 -33.66 -3.03
C SER A 10 22.64 -34.77 -2.33
N LEU A 11 22.77 -34.95 -1.01
CA LEU A 11 21.95 -35.90 -0.24
C LEU A 11 20.54 -35.35 -0.02
N ILE A 12 20.36 -34.04 0.17
CA ILE A 12 19.04 -33.38 0.28
C ILE A 12 18.34 -33.37 -1.08
N LEU A 13 19.04 -33.09 -2.18
CA LEU A 13 18.51 -33.26 -3.54
C LEU A 13 18.27 -34.73 -3.89
N ALA A 14 19.11 -35.66 -3.45
CA ALA A 14 18.87 -37.08 -3.66
C ALA A 14 17.78 -37.64 -2.73
N LEU A 15 17.52 -37.03 -1.56
CA LEU A 15 16.42 -37.37 -0.66
C LEU A 15 15.11 -36.68 -1.07
N SER A 16 15.16 -35.53 -1.74
CA SER A 16 13.99 -34.92 -2.42
C SER A 16 13.66 -35.66 -3.72
N LEU A 17 14.65 -36.26 -4.39
CA LEU A 17 14.47 -37.18 -5.53
C LEU A 17 14.28 -38.66 -5.13
N ALA A 18 14.37 -38.97 -3.83
CA ALA A 18 14.13 -40.31 -3.26
C ALA A 18 13.02 -40.32 -2.21
N ILE A 19 12.14 -39.31 -2.23
CA ILE A 19 10.72 -39.66 -2.12
C ILE A 19 10.49 -40.56 -3.33
N PRO A 20 10.04 -41.81 -3.16
CA PRO A 20 9.74 -42.63 -4.32
C PRO A 20 8.92 -41.79 -5.28
N ALA A 21 9.24 -41.88 -6.57
CA ALA A 21 8.23 -41.75 -7.61
C ALA A 21 7.13 -42.79 -7.29
N LEU A 22 6.34 -42.50 -6.24
CA LEU A 22 4.94 -42.86 -6.19
C LEU A 22 4.44 -42.27 -7.49
N ALA A 23 3.93 -43.14 -8.36
CA ALA A 23 3.14 -42.70 -9.49
C ALA A 23 2.31 -41.52 -9.01
N ALA A 24 2.46 -40.33 -9.62
CA ALA A 24 1.56 -39.23 -9.34
C ALA A 24 0.17 -39.85 -9.41
N GLU A 25 -0.53 -39.91 -8.29
CA GLU A 25 -1.87 -40.48 -8.29
C GLU A 25 -2.66 -39.59 -9.24
N ASP A 26 -3.00 -40.11 -10.42
CA ASP A 26 -3.78 -39.35 -11.37
C ASP A 26 -5.21 -39.25 -10.81
N LEU A 27 -5.74 -38.02 -10.77
CA LEU A 27 -7.16 -37.79 -10.50
C LEU A 27 -8.01 -38.70 -11.39
N THR A 28 -9.08 -39.24 -10.84
CA THR A 28 -9.98 -40.14 -11.56
C THR A 28 -11.41 -39.60 -11.49
N PRO A 29 -11.91 -38.91 -12.54
CA PRO A 29 -11.27 -38.65 -13.83
C PRO A 29 -10.17 -37.55 -13.77
N PRO A 30 -9.28 -37.46 -14.79
CA PRO A 30 -8.28 -36.41 -14.85
C PRO A 30 -8.89 -35.01 -14.90
N LEU A 31 -8.23 -34.03 -14.27
CA LEU A 31 -8.70 -32.64 -14.15
C LEU A 31 -9.16 -31.99 -15.48
N TRP A 32 -8.40 -32.16 -16.57
CA TRP A 32 -8.78 -31.64 -17.88
C TRP A 32 -10.11 -32.22 -18.40
N GLN A 33 -10.44 -33.45 -18.03
CA GLN A 33 -11.69 -34.11 -18.41
C GLN A 33 -12.86 -33.60 -17.57
N GLU A 34 -12.64 -33.29 -16.28
CA GLU A 34 -13.62 -32.62 -15.42
C GLU A 34 -14.00 -31.24 -15.95
N TYR A 35 -12.99 -30.48 -16.40
CA TYR A 35 -13.20 -29.17 -17.03
C TYR A 35 -13.75 -29.25 -18.47
N GLY A 36 -14.00 -30.46 -19.00
CA GLY A 36 -14.63 -30.66 -20.30
C GLY A 36 -13.71 -30.47 -21.52
N TYR A 37 -12.40 -30.44 -21.32
CA TYR A 37 -11.42 -30.38 -22.41
C TYR A 37 -11.20 -31.74 -23.05
N SER A 38 -10.71 -31.75 -24.29
CA SER A 38 -10.45 -32.99 -25.03
C SER A 38 -9.06 -33.57 -24.78
N SER A 39 -8.11 -32.76 -24.30
CA SER A 39 -6.81 -33.21 -23.81
C SER A 39 -6.22 -32.30 -22.73
N ARG A 40 -5.19 -32.80 -22.04
CA ARG A 40 -4.39 -32.06 -21.05
C ARG A 40 -3.72 -30.83 -21.65
N GLU A 41 -3.11 -30.96 -22.82
CA GLU A 41 -2.41 -29.88 -23.51
C GLU A 41 -3.36 -28.74 -23.91
N GLU A 42 -4.59 -29.09 -24.32
CA GLU A 42 -5.64 -28.12 -24.60
C GLU A 42 -6.03 -27.35 -23.34
N CYS A 43 -6.22 -28.05 -22.22
CA CYS A 43 -6.54 -27.43 -20.95
C CYS A 43 -5.42 -26.48 -20.48
N ILE A 44 -4.16 -26.92 -20.50
CA ILE A 44 -3.02 -26.09 -20.08
C ILE A 44 -2.89 -24.83 -20.95
N ALA A 45 -3.05 -24.96 -22.26
CA ALA A 45 -2.93 -23.83 -23.17
C ALA A 45 -4.04 -22.79 -22.97
N TYR A 46 -5.30 -23.22 -22.79
CA TYR A 46 -6.44 -22.31 -22.72
C TYR A 46 -6.81 -21.85 -21.32
N MET A 47 -6.69 -22.70 -20.31
CA MET A 47 -7.07 -22.38 -18.92
C MET A 47 -5.89 -21.83 -18.13
N TYR A 48 -4.67 -22.30 -18.39
CA TYR A 48 -3.46 -21.96 -17.61
C TYR A 48 -2.46 -21.12 -18.41
N GLY A 49 -2.80 -20.65 -19.61
CA GLY A 49 -1.92 -19.82 -20.44
C GLY A 49 -0.62 -20.49 -20.85
N GLY A 50 -0.56 -21.82 -20.83
CA GLY A 50 0.66 -22.60 -21.10
C GLY A 50 1.48 -22.95 -19.85
N ASP A 51 1.07 -22.55 -18.65
CA ASP A 51 1.79 -22.85 -17.41
C ASP A 51 1.48 -24.28 -16.90
N GLU A 52 2.39 -25.18 -17.24
CA GLU A 52 2.42 -26.57 -16.80
C GLU A 52 2.53 -26.71 -15.27
N THR A 53 3.22 -25.78 -14.61
CA THR A 53 3.42 -25.81 -13.15
C THR A 53 2.13 -25.44 -12.43
N ALA A 54 1.40 -24.44 -12.94
CA ALA A 54 0.11 -24.04 -12.41
C ALA A 54 -0.94 -25.16 -12.55
N TYR A 55 -0.99 -25.84 -13.71
CA TYR A 55 -1.85 -27.01 -13.88
C TYR A 55 -1.51 -28.12 -12.88
N GLN A 56 -0.22 -28.39 -12.68
CA GLN A 56 0.19 -29.46 -11.78
C GLN A 56 -0.07 -29.12 -10.31
N ALA A 57 0.03 -27.85 -9.92
CA ALA A 57 -0.36 -27.38 -8.60
C ALA A 57 -1.86 -27.58 -8.32
N ASP A 58 -2.73 -27.35 -9.32
CA ASP A 58 -4.18 -27.60 -9.18
C ASP A 58 -4.48 -29.12 -9.04
N VAL A 59 -3.78 -29.96 -9.81
CA VAL A 59 -3.87 -31.43 -9.65
C VAL A 59 -3.46 -31.88 -8.25
N GLU A 60 -2.33 -31.39 -7.75
CA GLU A 60 -1.85 -31.71 -6.39
C GLU A 60 -2.83 -31.24 -5.31
N GLU A 61 -3.41 -30.05 -5.46
CA GLU A 61 -4.42 -29.54 -4.54
C GLU A 61 -5.66 -30.44 -4.47
N ARG A 62 -6.16 -30.90 -5.61
CA ARG A 62 -7.34 -31.78 -5.67
C ARG A 62 -7.06 -33.14 -5.01
N LEU A 63 -5.87 -33.69 -5.20
CA LEU A 63 -5.44 -34.93 -4.53
C LEU A 63 -5.32 -34.75 -3.02
N ASP A 64 -4.75 -33.62 -2.58
CA ASP A 64 -4.65 -33.28 -1.16
C ASP A 64 -6.04 -33.14 -0.52
N ARG A 65 -7.01 -32.54 -1.21
CA ARG A 65 -8.41 -32.45 -0.76
C ARG A 65 -9.03 -33.83 -0.64
N GLU A 66 -8.95 -34.68 -1.67
CA GLU A 66 -9.50 -36.04 -1.63
C GLU A 66 -8.91 -36.83 -0.45
N GLN A 67 -7.60 -36.69 -0.21
CA GLN A 67 -6.93 -37.37 0.88
C GLN A 67 -7.35 -36.81 2.25
N TRP A 68 -7.53 -35.50 2.39
CA TRP A 68 -8.03 -34.86 3.59
C TRP A 68 -9.47 -35.28 3.92
N GLU A 69 -10.34 -35.34 2.92
CA GLU A 69 -11.72 -35.84 3.07
C GLU A 69 -11.71 -37.29 3.57
N LYS A 70 -10.89 -38.16 2.95
CA LYS A 70 -10.77 -39.59 3.30
C LYS A 70 -10.17 -39.83 4.69
N THR A 71 -9.25 -38.99 5.14
CA THR A 71 -8.44 -39.27 6.35
C THR A 71 -8.80 -38.41 7.56
N THR A 72 -9.24 -37.17 7.33
CA THR A 72 -9.43 -36.16 8.38
C THR A 72 -10.93 -35.87 8.58
N MET A 73 -11.72 -35.86 7.51
CA MET A 73 -13.15 -35.51 7.56
C MET A 73 -14.12 -36.70 7.45
N ALA A 74 -13.63 -37.94 7.31
CA ALA A 74 -14.48 -39.10 7.03
C ALA A 74 -15.64 -39.29 8.02
N ASP A 75 -15.39 -39.09 9.32
CA ASP A 75 -16.42 -39.22 10.36
C ASP A 75 -17.43 -38.06 10.31
N GLN A 76 -16.97 -36.83 10.03
CA GLN A 76 -17.81 -35.64 9.89
C GLN A 76 -18.67 -35.73 8.63
N ILE A 77 -18.10 -36.14 7.50
CA ILE A 77 -18.82 -36.39 6.23
C ILE A 77 -19.92 -37.43 6.46
N ALA A 78 -19.61 -38.53 7.15
CA ALA A 78 -20.57 -39.59 7.43
C ALA A 78 -21.72 -39.15 8.37
N SER A 79 -21.46 -38.17 9.25
CA SER A 79 -22.43 -37.64 10.21
C SER A 79 -23.07 -36.31 9.81
N PHE A 80 -22.71 -35.75 8.65
CA PHE A 80 -23.24 -34.48 8.17
C PHE A 80 -24.75 -34.56 7.95
N ASP A 81 -25.43 -33.57 8.52
CA ASP A 81 -26.88 -33.37 8.49
C ASP A 81 -27.19 -32.07 7.76
N ALA A 82 -27.70 -32.21 6.54
CA ALA A 82 -27.97 -31.09 5.64
C ALA A 82 -29.10 -30.19 6.13
N ASP A 83 -30.12 -30.75 6.80
CA ASP A 83 -31.22 -29.96 7.34
C ASP A 83 -30.75 -29.14 8.54
N ALA A 84 -29.90 -29.72 9.40
CA ALA A 84 -29.29 -28.99 10.51
C ALA A 84 -28.34 -27.87 10.04
N TYR A 85 -27.56 -28.09 8.98
CA TYR A 85 -26.70 -27.06 8.38
C TYR A 85 -27.52 -25.94 7.73
N TRP A 86 -28.60 -26.29 7.01
CA TRP A 86 -29.54 -25.31 6.45
C TRP A 86 -30.14 -24.40 7.53
N GLU A 87 -30.46 -24.95 8.71
CA GLU A 87 -31.04 -24.21 9.83
C GLU A 87 -29.99 -23.54 10.76
N SER A 88 -28.69 -23.80 10.58
CA SER A 88 -27.67 -23.33 11.54
C SER A 88 -27.43 -21.83 11.48
N GLY A 89 -27.80 -21.18 10.37
CA GLY A 89 -27.40 -19.81 10.05
C GLY A 89 -25.98 -19.72 9.48
N ASP A 90 -25.26 -20.83 9.29
CA ASP A 90 -23.96 -20.82 8.62
C ASP A 90 -24.11 -21.14 7.12
N CYS A 91 -25.14 -21.90 6.72
CA CYS A 91 -25.43 -22.18 5.32
C CYS A 91 -25.84 -20.91 4.57
N TRP A 92 -24.97 -20.43 3.67
CA TRP A 92 -25.21 -19.16 3.01
C TRP A 92 -26.43 -19.20 2.07
N PHE A 93 -26.75 -20.35 1.47
CA PHE A 93 -27.94 -20.53 0.64
C PHE A 93 -29.24 -20.22 1.40
N SER A 94 -29.30 -20.52 2.69
CA SER A 94 -30.48 -20.24 3.52
C SER A 94 -30.81 -18.74 3.65
N TYR A 95 -29.85 -17.85 3.31
CA TYR A 95 -30.08 -16.40 3.26
C TYR A 95 -30.69 -15.91 1.95
N TYR A 96 -30.50 -16.65 0.86
CA TYR A 96 -30.96 -16.26 -0.48
C TYR A 96 -32.28 -16.91 -0.85
N TYR A 97 -32.64 -18.01 -0.20
CA TYR A 97 -33.84 -18.77 -0.48
C TYR A 97 -34.79 -18.79 0.71
N ASP A 98 -36.06 -18.48 0.45
CA ASP A 98 -37.12 -18.42 1.48
C ASP A 98 -37.42 -19.80 2.11
N SER A 99 -37.07 -20.90 1.45
CA SER A 99 -37.17 -22.26 1.99
C SER A 99 -36.27 -23.27 1.25
N LYS A 100 -36.04 -24.43 1.88
CA LYS A 100 -35.35 -25.58 1.28
C LYS A 100 -35.98 -25.99 -0.05
N GLU A 101 -37.31 -26.01 -0.13
CA GLU A 101 -38.04 -26.41 -1.33
C GLU A 101 -37.81 -25.45 -2.51
N ALA A 102 -37.74 -24.13 -2.24
CA ALA A 102 -37.45 -23.14 -3.27
C ALA A 102 -36.02 -23.29 -3.82
N PHE A 103 -35.05 -23.55 -2.95
CA PHE A 103 -33.68 -23.85 -3.34
C PHE A 103 -33.60 -25.12 -4.19
N MET A 104 -34.21 -26.22 -3.73
CA MET A 104 -34.23 -27.49 -4.45
C MET A 104 -34.90 -27.38 -5.84
N GLU A 105 -35.97 -26.58 -5.96
CA GLU A 105 -36.62 -26.33 -7.26
C GLU A 105 -35.71 -25.57 -8.23
N GLU A 106 -35.03 -24.53 -7.76
CA GLU A 106 -34.16 -23.69 -8.60
C GLU A 106 -32.88 -24.41 -9.02
N TRP A 107 -32.30 -25.21 -8.12
CA TRP A 107 -31.12 -26.03 -8.36
C TRP A 107 -31.42 -27.39 -9.00
N LEU A 108 -32.69 -27.66 -9.33
CA LEU A 108 -33.15 -28.89 -9.99
C LEU A 108 -32.78 -30.16 -9.20
N LEU A 109 -32.91 -30.11 -7.87
CA LEU A 109 -32.65 -31.20 -6.95
C LEU A 109 -33.97 -31.95 -6.67
N ASP A 110 -34.09 -33.17 -7.18
CA ASP A 110 -35.30 -34.00 -7.10
C ASP A 110 -35.37 -34.87 -5.83
N THR A 111 -34.27 -35.02 -5.09
CA THR A 111 -34.17 -35.89 -3.91
C THR A 111 -33.48 -35.23 -2.72
N ASP A 112 -33.81 -35.67 -1.49
CA ASP A 112 -33.10 -35.26 -0.28
C ASP A 112 -31.62 -35.66 -0.28
N GLU A 113 -31.26 -36.72 -1.03
CA GLU A 113 -29.87 -37.14 -1.23
C GLU A 113 -29.09 -36.12 -2.06
N GLN A 114 -29.68 -35.62 -3.15
CA GLN A 114 -29.08 -34.57 -3.97
C GLN A 114 -28.96 -33.25 -3.18
N PHE A 115 -29.99 -32.89 -2.41
CA PHE A 115 -29.93 -31.74 -1.50
C PHE A 115 -28.79 -31.88 -0.48
N ARG A 116 -28.68 -33.06 0.14
CA ARG A 116 -27.63 -33.35 1.09
C ARG A 116 -26.24 -33.25 0.46
N ASP A 117 -26.04 -33.81 -0.73
CA ASP A 117 -24.74 -33.81 -1.40
C ASP A 117 -24.33 -32.40 -1.82
N THR A 118 -25.26 -31.59 -2.34
CA THR A 118 -24.99 -30.18 -2.66
C THR A 118 -24.57 -29.38 -1.43
N LEU A 119 -25.28 -29.51 -0.30
CA LEU A 119 -24.90 -28.82 0.93
C LEU A 119 -23.63 -29.39 1.57
N LEU A 120 -23.38 -30.69 1.42
CA LEU A 120 -22.15 -31.29 1.93
C LEU A 120 -20.94 -30.73 1.18
N GLU A 121 -21.00 -30.60 -0.15
CA GLU A 121 -19.90 -30.02 -0.94
C GLU A 121 -19.64 -28.56 -0.57
N ASP A 122 -20.71 -27.76 -0.40
CA ASP A 122 -20.60 -26.37 0.05
C ASP A 122 -19.92 -26.27 1.43
N TRP A 123 -20.39 -27.06 2.40
CA TRP A 123 -19.79 -27.10 3.73
C TRP A 123 -18.34 -27.61 3.68
N LEU A 124 -18.04 -28.63 2.87
CA LEU A 124 -16.69 -29.16 2.68
C LEU A 124 -15.75 -28.14 2.03
N ASP A 125 -16.24 -27.32 1.10
CA ASP A 125 -15.47 -26.21 0.54
C ASP A 125 -15.04 -25.24 1.64
N GLU A 126 -15.94 -24.82 2.53
CA GLU A 126 -15.61 -23.96 3.66
C GLU A 126 -14.59 -24.60 4.61
N GLN A 127 -14.80 -25.88 4.97
CA GLN A 127 -13.89 -26.61 5.85
C GLN A 127 -12.50 -26.80 5.20
N TRP A 128 -12.47 -27.08 3.89
CA TRP A 128 -11.23 -27.25 3.13
C TRP A 128 -10.46 -25.94 3.07
N GLN A 129 -11.13 -24.82 2.78
CA GLN A 129 -10.51 -23.51 2.80
C GLN A 129 -9.96 -23.19 4.19
N ALA A 130 -10.73 -23.41 5.26
CA ALA A 130 -10.24 -23.20 6.63
C ALA A 130 -9.00 -24.07 6.96
N TYR A 131 -9.00 -25.34 6.56
CA TYR A 131 -7.87 -26.24 6.73
C TYR A 131 -6.62 -25.75 5.96
N ARG A 132 -6.78 -25.39 4.68
CA ARG A 132 -5.74 -24.84 3.82
C ARG A 132 -5.14 -23.58 4.40
N GLN A 133 -5.99 -22.64 4.81
CA GLN A 133 -5.61 -21.40 5.48
C GLN A 133 -4.76 -21.67 6.72
N SER A 134 -5.25 -22.54 7.62
CA SER A 134 -4.52 -22.87 8.86
C SER A 134 -3.17 -23.54 8.59
N THR A 135 -3.10 -24.41 7.58
CA THR A 135 -1.90 -25.15 7.21
C THR A 135 -0.86 -24.23 6.57
N LEU A 136 -1.31 -23.37 5.65
CA LEU A 136 -0.47 -22.38 4.98
C LEU A 136 0.12 -21.40 6.02
N ILE A 137 -0.72 -20.83 6.88
CA ILE A 137 -0.28 -19.97 7.97
C ILE A 137 0.74 -20.69 8.85
N ALA A 138 0.44 -21.91 9.32
CA ALA A 138 1.35 -22.67 10.19
C ALA A 138 2.71 -22.94 9.52
N ARG A 139 2.72 -23.26 8.23
CA ARG A 139 3.93 -23.52 7.45
C ARG A 139 4.76 -22.26 7.25
N THR A 140 4.13 -21.14 6.88
CA THR A 140 4.80 -19.84 6.72
C THR A 140 5.35 -19.36 8.06
N ARG A 141 4.57 -19.44 9.13
CA ARG A 141 4.97 -19.18 10.51
C ARG A 141 6.22 -19.99 10.91
N ALA A 142 6.23 -21.29 10.62
CA ALA A 142 7.38 -22.14 10.89
C ALA A 142 8.62 -21.73 10.06
N ALA A 143 8.44 -21.35 8.79
CA ALA A 143 9.52 -20.87 7.93
C ALA A 143 10.13 -19.56 8.45
N LEU A 144 9.33 -18.70 9.06
CA LEU A 144 9.77 -17.46 9.73
C LEU A 144 10.41 -17.71 11.11
N GLY A 145 10.33 -18.94 11.65
CA GLY A 145 10.99 -19.33 12.89
C GLY A 145 10.16 -19.14 14.17
N THR A 146 8.83 -19.02 14.09
CA THR A 146 7.98 -19.04 15.29
C THR A 146 7.75 -20.46 15.82
N VAL A 147 7.36 -20.55 17.09
CA VAL A 147 6.88 -21.78 17.71
C VAL A 147 5.38 -21.98 17.39
N PRO A 148 4.94 -23.19 16.99
CA PRO A 148 3.52 -23.48 16.71
C PRO A 148 2.62 -23.27 17.93
N GLY A 149 1.42 -22.71 17.70
CA GLY A 149 0.36 -22.57 18.71
C GLY A 149 0.60 -21.50 19.79
N GLN A 150 1.59 -20.62 19.62
CA GLN A 150 1.89 -19.53 20.55
C GLN A 150 1.55 -18.17 19.93
N ILE A 151 1.24 -17.17 20.76
CA ILE A 151 1.17 -15.78 20.31
C ILE A 151 2.59 -15.32 19.96
N GLY A 152 2.77 -14.80 18.76
CA GLY A 152 4.06 -14.35 18.26
C GLY A 152 4.39 -12.93 18.65
N VAL A 153 5.68 -12.64 18.82
CA VAL A 153 6.21 -11.26 18.83
C VAL A 153 7.37 -11.22 17.85
N MET A 154 7.31 -10.32 16.88
CA MET A 154 8.30 -10.17 15.84
C MET A 154 8.91 -8.77 15.93
N LEU A 155 10.24 -8.68 15.94
CA LEU A 155 10.99 -7.43 15.86
C LEU A 155 11.79 -7.45 14.56
N ASP A 156 11.52 -6.50 13.67
CA ASP A 156 12.23 -6.32 12.38
C ASP A 156 12.39 -7.64 11.59
N GLY A 157 11.26 -8.32 11.36
CA GLY A 157 11.20 -9.58 10.60
C GLY A 157 11.65 -10.83 11.38
N THR A 158 12.11 -10.69 12.63
CA THR A 158 12.62 -11.81 13.44
C THR A 158 11.70 -12.13 14.62
N TYR A 159 11.26 -13.39 14.73
CA TYR A 159 10.49 -13.84 15.89
C TYR A 159 11.35 -13.89 17.17
N ILE A 160 10.89 -13.18 18.21
CA ILE A 160 11.45 -13.27 19.56
C ILE A 160 11.14 -14.64 20.14
N GLN A 161 12.18 -15.31 20.64
CA GLN A 161 12.06 -16.67 21.19
C GLN A 161 11.77 -16.65 22.69
N PHE A 162 10.78 -17.43 23.11
CA PHE A 162 10.34 -17.53 24.50
C PHE A 162 10.55 -18.96 25.02
N SER A 163 11.53 -19.16 25.91
CA SER A 163 11.95 -20.49 26.39
C SER A 163 11.27 -20.98 27.68
N GLY A 164 10.17 -20.33 28.08
CA GLY A 164 9.42 -20.67 29.30
C GLY A 164 8.06 -19.99 29.34
N ALA A 165 7.99 -18.83 29.99
CA ALA A 165 6.82 -17.96 29.92
C ALA A 165 6.62 -17.49 28.47
N VAL A 166 5.38 -17.51 27.97
CA VAL A 166 5.02 -17.16 26.59
C VAL A 166 4.08 -15.95 26.54
N PRO A 167 4.06 -15.18 25.45
CA PRO A 167 3.09 -14.10 25.24
C PRO A 167 1.64 -14.60 25.31
N GLU A 168 0.73 -13.73 25.74
CA GLU A 168 -0.71 -14.01 25.77
C GLU A 168 -1.54 -12.77 25.47
N VAL A 169 -2.73 -12.97 24.91
CA VAL A 169 -3.72 -11.90 24.77
C VAL A 169 -4.61 -11.90 25.99
N LYS A 170 -4.66 -10.79 26.71
CA LYS A 170 -5.48 -10.58 27.90
C LYS A 170 -6.16 -9.22 27.83
N ASP A 171 -7.49 -9.20 27.97
CA ASP A 171 -8.29 -7.97 27.93
C ASP A 171 -8.01 -7.10 26.69
N GLY A 172 -7.88 -7.74 25.52
CA GLY A 172 -7.57 -7.08 24.25
C GLY A 172 -6.13 -6.61 24.09
N ARG A 173 -5.22 -6.96 25.00
CA ARG A 173 -3.81 -6.53 25.00
C ARG A 173 -2.87 -7.72 24.89
N THR A 174 -1.81 -7.56 24.13
CA THR A 174 -0.69 -8.51 24.09
C THR A 174 0.19 -8.27 25.32
N MET A 175 0.14 -9.22 26.25
CA MET A 175 0.97 -9.26 27.45
C MET A 175 2.17 -10.17 27.19
N VAL A 176 3.38 -9.66 27.45
CA VAL A 176 4.63 -10.37 27.13
C VAL A 176 5.50 -10.53 28.37
N PRO A 177 6.20 -11.66 28.55
CA PRO A 177 7.32 -11.74 29.48
C PRO A 177 8.35 -10.68 29.09
N CYS A 178 8.62 -9.73 29.99
CA CYS A 178 9.40 -8.54 29.62
C CYS A 178 10.87 -8.87 29.30
N GLY A 179 11.49 -9.83 30.00
CA GLY A 179 12.90 -10.17 29.85
C GLY A 179 13.33 -10.46 28.41
N PRO A 180 12.73 -11.45 27.71
CA PRO A 180 13.04 -11.74 26.31
C PRO A 180 12.83 -10.55 25.36
N VAL A 181 11.80 -9.73 25.59
CA VAL A 181 11.54 -8.53 24.78
C VAL A 181 12.63 -7.49 25.00
N LEU A 182 12.95 -7.16 26.26
CA LEU A 182 14.02 -6.24 26.62
C LEU A 182 15.38 -6.68 26.04
N GLN A 183 15.67 -7.98 26.05
CA GLN A 183 16.88 -8.53 25.44
C GLN A 183 16.88 -8.43 23.90
N ALA A 184 15.73 -8.60 23.25
CA ALA A 184 15.60 -8.45 21.81
C ALA A 184 15.92 -7.01 21.36
N PHE A 185 15.54 -6.01 22.16
CA PHE A 185 15.94 -4.61 21.96
C PHE A 185 17.42 -4.31 22.34
N GLY A 186 18.21 -5.33 22.70
CA GLY A 186 19.63 -5.18 23.05
C GLY A 186 19.90 -4.86 24.52
N GLY A 187 18.87 -4.96 25.37
CA GLY A 187 18.96 -4.69 26.80
C GLY A 187 19.64 -5.79 27.63
N ILE A 188 20.36 -5.38 28.66
CA ILE A 188 20.94 -6.27 29.67
C ILE A 188 19.99 -6.31 30.87
N VAL A 189 19.35 -7.46 31.08
CA VAL A 189 18.31 -7.65 32.12
C VAL A 189 18.89 -8.26 33.40
N SER A 190 18.53 -7.68 34.54
CA SER A 190 18.79 -8.19 35.88
C SER A 190 17.52 -8.13 36.75
N HIS A 191 17.55 -8.84 37.88
CA HIS A 191 16.44 -8.87 38.83
C HIS A 191 16.94 -8.49 40.23
N GLU A 192 16.34 -7.47 40.83
CA GLU A 192 16.66 -7.03 42.19
C GLU A 192 15.37 -6.79 42.97
N GLY A 193 15.22 -7.40 44.15
CA GLY A 193 14.11 -7.09 45.05
C GLY A 193 12.69 -7.34 44.48
N GLY A 194 12.54 -8.15 43.43
CA GLY A 194 11.26 -8.38 42.73
C GLY A 194 10.95 -7.35 41.63
N GLU A 195 11.93 -6.52 41.28
CA GLU A 195 11.93 -5.60 40.14
C GLU A 195 12.78 -6.18 39.00
N VAL A 196 12.36 -5.96 37.76
CA VAL A 196 13.14 -6.22 36.55
C VAL A 196 13.84 -4.93 36.17
N ILE A 197 15.17 -4.97 36.11
CA ILE A 197 16.00 -3.83 35.74
C ILE A 197 16.64 -4.14 34.39
N CYS A 198 16.52 -3.23 33.43
CA CYS A 198 17.16 -3.37 32.12
C CYS A 198 18.05 -2.17 31.85
N THR A 199 19.30 -2.41 31.46
CA THR A 199 20.18 -1.35 30.93
C THR A 199 20.29 -1.48 29.43
N MET A 200 19.98 -0.41 28.70
CA MET A 200 19.96 -0.36 27.25
C MET A 200 20.36 1.04 26.77
N SER A 201 21.33 1.13 25.87
CA SER A 201 21.81 2.39 25.28
C SER A 201 22.11 3.53 26.26
N GLY A 202 22.61 3.21 27.47
CA GLY A 202 22.91 4.21 28.51
C GLY A 202 21.70 4.66 29.34
N THR A 203 20.57 3.98 29.19
CA THR A 203 19.32 4.20 29.93
C THR A 203 18.99 2.96 30.77
N ILE A 204 18.44 3.18 31.96
CA ILE A 204 18.03 2.15 32.91
C ILE A 204 16.51 2.17 33.04
N TYR A 205 15.89 1.02 32.80
CA TYR A 205 14.45 0.80 32.86
C TYR A 205 14.13 -0.06 34.09
N HIS A 206 13.23 0.42 34.93
CA HIS A 206 12.77 -0.25 36.13
C HIS A 206 11.31 -0.68 35.95
N LEU A 207 11.09 -1.99 35.85
CA LEU A 207 9.77 -2.59 35.67
C LEU A 207 9.38 -3.35 36.92
N ARG A 208 8.21 -3.02 37.45
CA ARG A 208 7.70 -3.61 38.70
C ARG A 208 6.34 -4.22 38.49
N SER A 209 6.14 -5.43 39.00
CA SER A 209 4.82 -6.05 39.07
C SER A 209 3.84 -5.19 39.89
N GLY A 210 2.63 -5.03 39.38
CA GLY A 210 1.60 -4.15 39.93
C GLY A 210 1.71 -2.68 39.51
N SER A 211 2.77 -2.29 38.79
CA SER A 211 2.94 -0.95 38.20
C SER A 211 2.38 -0.91 36.79
N ASP A 212 1.67 0.15 36.44
CA ASP A 212 1.25 0.51 35.08
C ASP A 212 2.23 1.49 34.41
N THR A 213 3.37 1.75 35.04
CA THR A 213 4.45 2.57 34.47
C THR A 213 5.81 1.87 34.55
N ILE A 214 6.70 2.25 33.64
CA ILE A 214 8.13 1.92 33.68
C ILE A 214 8.90 3.18 34.06
N SER A 215 9.68 3.14 35.12
CA SER A 215 10.57 4.26 35.46
C SER A 215 11.83 4.18 34.63
N VAL A 216 12.17 5.27 33.95
CA VAL A 216 13.31 5.38 33.05
C VAL A 216 14.28 6.39 33.63
N THR A 217 15.56 6.04 33.74
CA THR A 217 16.60 6.92 34.26
C THR A 217 17.85 6.82 33.40
N THR A 218 18.52 7.93 33.11
CA THR A 218 19.84 7.86 32.46
C THR A 218 20.87 7.20 33.38
N ALA A 219 21.86 6.51 32.82
CA ALA A 219 22.86 5.78 33.61
C ALA A 219 23.69 6.69 34.53
N ASP A 220 23.77 7.99 34.24
CA ASP A 220 24.41 9.01 35.08
C ASP A 220 23.47 9.61 36.15
N GLY A 221 22.19 9.22 36.15
CA GLY A 221 21.16 9.70 37.08
C GLY A 221 20.70 11.13 36.82
N ALA A 222 21.11 11.76 35.71
CA ALA A 222 20.84 13.18 35.44
C ALA A 222 19.38 13.46 35.05
N SER A 223 18.68 12.51 34.45
CA SER A 223 17.27 12.64 34.04
C SER A 223 16.47 11.39 34.36
N SER A 224 15.21 11.59 34.72
CA SER A 224 14.24 10.53 34.93
C SER A 224 12.91 10.88 34.26
N SER A 225 12.31 9.87 33.64
CA SER A 225 11.00 9.93 32.99
C SER A 225 10.22 8.64 33.27
N VAL A 226 8.99 8.57 32.77
CA VAL A 226 8.14 7.38 32.88
C VAL A 226 7.59 7.01 31.52
N ILE A 227 7.42 5.72 31.28
CA ILE A 227 6.63 5.18 30.17
C ILE A 227 5.31 4.71 30.78
N GLU A 228 4.20 5.26 30.29
CA GLU A 228 2.85 4.84 30.66
C GLU A 228 2.49 3.56 29.89
N LEU A 229 2.05 2.51 30.58
CA LEU A 229 1.71 1.21 29.97
C LEU A 229 0.21 1.02 29.78
N GLY A 230 -0.63 1.89 30.35
CA GLY A 230 -2.09 1.81 30.30
C GLY A 230 -2.72 0.57 30.97
N ALA A 231 -1.90 -0.36 31.48
CA ALA A 231 -2.29 -1.52 32.25
C ALA A 231 -1.13 -2.01 33.12
N ALA A 232 -1.45 -2.53 34.31
CA ALA A 232 -0.43 -2.97 35.25
C ALA A 232 0.32 -4.23 34.79
N CYS A 233 1.64 -4.22 34.95
CA CYS A 233 2.48 -5.40 34.90
C CYS A 233 2.05 -6.44 35.94
N TYR A 234 2.26 -7.73 35.68
CA TYR A 234 1.93 -8.79 36.64
C TYR A 234 2.93 -9.94 36.64
N GLU A 235 2.97 -10.71 37.73
CA GLU A 235 3.77 -11.93 37.82
C GLU A 235 2.97 -13.16 37.38
N LYS A 236 3.54 -13.98 36.50
CA LYS A 236 3.01 -15.30 36.14
C LYS A 236 4.15 -16.27 35.84
N GLY A 237 4.12 -17.44 36.47
CA GLY A 237 5.13 -18.48 36.22
C GLY A 237 6.58 -18.06 36.53
N GLY A 238 6.78 -17.08 37.43
CA GLY A 238 8.09 -16.54 37.76
C GLY A 238 8.64 -15.54 36.73
N SER A 239 7.79 -14.99 35.86
CA SER A 239 8.13 -13.91 34.93
C SER A 239 7.20 -12.73 35.11
N THR A 240 7.78 -11.52 35.03
CA THR A 240 7.03 -10.26 34.97
C THR A 240 6.51 -10.05 33.55
N TYR A 241 5.19 -9.95 33.41
CA TYR A 241 4.49 -9.62 32.17
C TYR A 241 4.23 -8.12 32.09
N MET A 242 4.41 -7.53 30.91
CA MET A 242 4.08 -6.13 30.62
C MET A 242 3.20 -6.01 29.36
N PRO A 243 2.39 -4.94 29.25
CA PRO A 243 1.74 -4.60 27.98
C PRO A 243 2.80 -4.28 26.93
N LEU A 244 2.78 -5.01 25.80
CA LEU A 244 3.82 -4.89 24.78
C LEU A 244 3.78 -3.55 24.05
N ARG A 245 2.58 -3.14 23.62
CA ARG A 245 2.38 -2.04 22.68
C ARG A 245 2.96 -0.70 23.19
N PRO A 246 2.55 -0.18 24.36
CA PRO A 246 3.04 1.12 24.82
C PRO A 246 4.55 1.13 25.09
N PHE A 247 5.10 -0.01 25.55
CA PHE A 247 6.53 -0.16 25.68
C PHE A 247 7.24 -0.08 24.31
N ALA A 248 6.77 -0.82 23.31
CA ALA A 248 7.38 -0.83 21.99
C ALA A 248 7.23 0.52 21.26
N GLU A 249 6.08 1.18 21.37
CA GLU A 249 5.87 2.54 20.84
C GLU A 249 6.82 3.54 21.52
N ALA A 250 7.00 3.46 22.84
CA ALA A 250 7.99 4.29 23.55
C ALA A 250 9.45 3.95 23.18
N MET A 251 9.70 2.79 22.58
CA MET A 251 10.99 2.42 22.00
C MET A 251 11.15 2.86 20.53
N GLY A 252 10.17 3.56 19.95
CA GLY A 252 10.18 4.05 18.57
C GLY A 252 9.75 2.99 17.54
N CYS A 253 8.96 2.00 17.95
CA CYS A 253 8.42 1.01 17.01
C CYS A 253 7.01 1.38 16.54
N ASP A 254 6.75 1.16 15.25
CA ASP A 254 5.39 0.93 14.77
C ASP A 254 4.93 -0.46 15.22
N VAL A 255 3.73 -0.54 15.80
CA VAL A 255 3.21 -1.78 16.40
C VAL A 255 1.93 -2.22 15.71
N ILE A 256 2.03 -3.31 14.96
CA ILE A 256 0.93 -3.82 14.12
C ILE A 256 0.56 -5.23 14.59
N TRP A 257 -0.75 -5.51 14.70
CA TRP A 257 -1.23 -6.85 15.01
C TRP A 257 -1.57 -7.61 13.72
N ASP A 258 -0.91 -8.75 13.51
CA ASP A 258 -1.25 -9.68 12.45
C ASP A 258 -2.21 -10.74 12.99
N SER A 259 -3.49 -10.64 12.60
CA SER A 259 -4.54 -11.55 13.06
C SER A 259 -4.39 -12.96 12.47
N ALA A 260 -4.02 -13.09 11.20
CA ALA A 260 -3.77 -14.38 10.56
C ALA A 260 -2.61 -15.12 11.24
N PHE A 261 -1.51 -14.41 11.51
CA PHE A 261 -0.31 -14.99 12.13
C PHE A 261 -0.34 -14.97 13.66
N GLN A 262 -1.38 -14.37 14.27
CA GLN A 262 -1.49 -14.12 15.71
C GLN A 262 -0.19 -13.57 16.30
N THR A 263 0.35 -12.52 15.67
CA THR A 263 1.68 -11.99 15.94
C THR A 263 1.62 -10.48 16.13
N ALA A 264 2.23 -9.98 17.20
CA ALA A 264 2.53 -8.56 17.34
C ALA A 264 3.84 -8.27 16.58
N VAL A 265 3.76 -7.45 15.54
CA VAL A 265 4.88 -7.05 14.69
C VAL A 265 5.34 -5.66 15.13
N LEU A 266 6.63 -5.56 15.44
CA LEU A 266 7.31 -4.36 15.90
C LEU A 266 8.32 -3.98 14.81
N LEU A 267 8.16 -2.79 14.23
CA LEU A 267 9.05 -2.27 13.21
C LEU A 267 9.76 -1.04 13.74
N GLN A 268 11.08 -1.07 13.79
CA GLN A 268 11.89 0.09 14.16
C GLN A 268 11.98 1.04 12.96
N ARG A 269 10.92 1.83 12.72
CA ARG A 269 10.74 2.71 11.55
C ARG A 269 12.01 3.45 11.16
N ASP A 270 12.57 4.26 12.06
CA ASP A 270 13.73 5.10 11.76
C ASP A 270 14.97 4.28 11.37
N ALA A 271 15.19 3.15 12.06
CA ALA A 271 16.31 2.27 11.79
C ALA A 271 16.15 1.58 10.43
N LEU A 272 14.93 1.16 10.10
CA LEU A 272 14.61 0.53 8.83
C LEU A 272 14.71 1.53 7.68
N VAL A 273 14.09 2.71 7.79
CA VAL A 273 14.23 3.80 6.81
C VAL A 273 15.69 4.15 6.59
N SER A 274 16.47 4.34 7.67
CA SER A 274 17.90 4.60 7.59
C SER A 274 18.69 3.48 6.92
N GLN A 275 18.25 2.23 7.06
CA GLN A 275 18.84 1.09 6.37
C GLN A 275 18.53 1.13 4.87
N LEU A 276 17.27 1.36 4.49
CA LEU A 276 16.85 1.45 3.10
C LEU A 276 17.56 2.60 2.37
N ASP A 277 17.69 3.75 3.04
CA ASP A 277 18.30 4.96 2.47
C ASP A 277 19.78 4.80 2.12
N GLN A 278 20.47 3.77 2.63
CA GLN A 278 21.87 3.50 2.29
C GLN A 278 22.08 3.21 0.80
N ASP A 279 21.04 2.72 0.11
CA ASP A 279 21.09 2.41 -1.32
C ASP A 279 20.65 3.60 -2.20
N PHE A 280 20.20 4.72 -1.62
CA PHE A 280 19.56 5.83 -2.36
C PHE A 280 20.16 7.22 -2.03
N THR A 281 21.43 7.30 -1.64
CA THR A 281 22.05 8.57 -1.21
C THR A 281 22.04 9.66 -2.28
N VAL A 282 22.12 9.29 -3.57
CA VAL A 282 22.08 10.23 -4.70
C VAL A 282 20.70 10.86 -4.85
N LEU A 283 19.64 10.05 -4.78
CA LEU A 283 18.26 10.52 -4.86
C LEU A 283 17.87 11.30 -3.60
N ASN A 284 18.28 10.82 -2.42
CA ASN A 284 18.01 11.50 -1.16
C ASN A 284 18.67 12.89 -1.10
N ARG A 285 19.86 13.07 -1.68
CA ARG A 285 20.46 14.41 -1.85
C ARG A 285 19.61 15.33 -2.72
N MET A 286 19.00 14.81 -3.78
CA MET A 286 18.10 15.58 -4.64
C MET A 286 16.84 15.99 -3.87
N LEU A 287 16.25 15.07 -3.10
CA LEU A 287 15.04 15.31 -2.30
C LEU A 287 15.31 16.30 -1.16
N GLU A 288 16.39 16.12 -0.41
CA GLU A 288 16.86 17.05 0.63
C GLU A 288 17.07 18.47 0.06
N ALA A 289 17.62 18.59 -1.15
CA ALA A 289 17.82 19.88 -1.79
C ALA A 289 16.53 20.55 -2.30
N MET A 290 15.39 19.84 -2.31
CA MET A 290 14.07 20.39 -2.61
C MET A 290 13.31 20.81 -1.36
N GLU A 291 13.74 20.36 -0.19
CA GLU A 291 13.12 20.70 1.08
C GLU A 291 13.22 22.21 1.33
N LEU A 292 12.10 22.79 1.77
CA LEU A 292 12.01 24.19 2.11
C LEU A 292 12.17 24.34 3.63
N ASP A 293 12.88 25.38 4.06
CA ASP A 293 13.11 25.66 5.48
C ASP A 293 11.78 26.02 6.15
N ALA A 294 11.26 25.12 6.99
CA ALA A 294 9.97 25.28 7.68
C ALA A 294 9.88 26.55 8.55
N SER A 295 11.03 27.16 8.93
CA SER A 295 11.06 28.43 9.68
C SER A 295 10.81 29.66 8.81
N LYS A 296 10.67 29.50 7.50
CA LYS A 296 10.51 30.57 6.52
C LYS A 296 9.20 30.45 5.75
N ASN A 297 8.85 31.57 5.11
CA ASN A 297 7.69 31.63 4.24
C ASN A 297 8.13 31.69 2.78
N TYR A 298 7.33 31.08 1.92
CA TYR A 298 7.61 31.00 0.49
C TYR A 298 6.39 31.37 -0.33
N LYS A 299 6.65 32.04 -1.45
CA LYS A 299 5.68 32.24 -2.51
C LYS A 299 6.11 31.44 -3.73
N THR A 300 5.20 30.61 -4.24
CA THR A 300 5.38 29.81 -5.44
C THR A 300 4.36 30.26 -6.49
N ALA A 301 4.86 30.74 -7.64
CA ALA A 301 4.04 31.04 -8.81
C ALA A 301 4.17 29.88 -9.81
N VAL A 302 3.05 29.30 -10.21
CA VAL A 302 2.96 28.17 -11.14
C VAL A 302 2.21 28.62 -12.38
N GLY A 303 2.73 28.26 -13.56
CA GLY A 303 2.06 28.42 -14.84
C GLY A 303 1.96 27.07 -15.55
N LEU A 304 0.78 26.73 -16.04
CA LEU A 304 0.48 25.54 -16.83
C LEU A 304 -0.14 25.97 -18.15
N ASP A 305 0.41 25.48 -19.26
CA ASP A 305 -0.09 25.70 -20.62
C ASP A 305 -0.27 24.34 -21.27
N ALA A 306 -1.46 24.05 -21.80
CA ALA A 306 -1.78 22.75 -22.37
C ALA A 306 -2.58 22.87 -23.68
N ASN A 307 -2.28 21.97 -24.61
CA ASN A 307 -3.02 21.78 -25.85
C ASN A 307 -3.45 20.31 -25.96
N LEU A 308 -4.75 20.07 -25.85
CA LEU A 308 -5.36 18.76 -26.09
C LEU A 308 -5.82 18.70 -27.56
N THR A 309 -5.23 17.82 -28.35
CA THR A 309 -5.67 17.56 -29.73
C THR A 309 -6.42 16.24 -29.78
N MET A 310 -7.71 16.28 -30.08
CA MET A 310 -8.52 15.10 -30.36
C MET A 310 -8.31 14.71 -31.82
N LEU A 311 -7.93 13.45 -32.06
CA LEU A 311 -7.63 12.95 -33.39
C LEU A 311 -8.90 12.43 -34.06
N ASP A 312 -9.17 12.90 -35.28
CA ASP A 312 -10.33 12.47 -36.06
C ASP A 312 -9.94 12.33 -37.54
N SER A 313 -9.85 11.08 -37.97
CA SER A 313 -9.51 10.71 -39.36
C SER A 313 -10.55 11.12 -40.41
N ILE A 314 -11.78 11.47 -39.99
CA ILE A 314 -12.91 11.83 -40.86
C ILE A 314 -13.08 13.35 -40.91
N SER A 315 -13.23 13.99 -39.74
CA SER A 315 -13.53 15.42 -39.67
C SER A 315 -12.29 16.31 -39.53
N GLY A 316 -11.12 15.71 -39.33
CA GLY A 316 -9.85 16.38 -39.06
C GLY A 316 -9.65 16.65 -37.58
N ASP A 317 -8.39 16.62 -37.16
CA ASP A 317 -8.02 16.82 -35.76
C ASP A 317 -8.43 18.21 -35.25
N LYS A 318 -8.91 18.26 -34.00
CA LYS A 318 -9.30 19.51 -33.31
C LYS A 318 -8.42 19.71 -32.07
N THR A 319 -7.89 20.92 -31.90
CA THR A 319 -7.05 21.28 -30.75
C THR A 319 -7.76 22.24 -29.81
N TYR A 320 -7.74 21.94 -28.52
CA TYR A 320 -8.35 22.68 -27.44
C TYR A 320 -7.25 23.17 -26.49
N HIS A 321 -7.13 24.48 -26.35
CA HIS A 321 -6.16 25.12 -25.49
C HIS A 321 -6.70 25.30 -24.07
N MET A 322 -5.86 25.08 -23.07
CA MET A 322 -6.13 25.29 -21.65
C MET A 322 -4.91 25.92 -20.99
N ASP A 323 -5.15 26.79 -20.02
CA ASP A 323 -4.10 27.37 -19.20
C ASP A 323 -4.53 27.52 -17.73
N ALA A 324 -3.54 27.52 -16.84
CA ALA A 324 -3.74 27.75 -15.41
C ALA A 324 -2.57 28.53 -14.80
N ASP A 325 -2.89 29.55 -14.02
CA ASP A 325 -1.98 30.27 -13.14
C ASP A 325 -2.32 29.95 -11.68
N LEU A 326 -1.33 29.51 -10.90
CA LEU A 326 -1.50 29.26 -9.47
C LEU A 326 -0.49 30.08 -8.66
N ASP A 327 -0.98 30.79 -7.65
CA ASP A 327 -0.17 31.45 -6.62
C ASP A 327 -0.35 30.68 -5.30
N LEU A 328 0.73 30.14 -4.77
CA LEU A 328 0.79 29.51 -3.45
C LEU A 328 1.64 30.38 -2.52
N LEU A 329 1.11 30.72 -1.36
CA LEU A 329 1.85 31.35 -0.26
C LEU A 329 1.82 30.38 0.92
N GLN A 330 2.98 29.91 1.35
CA GLN A 330 3.10 28.88 2.38
C GLN A 330 4.05 29.29 3.51
N SER A 331 3.81 28.72 4.67
CA SER A 331 4.65 28.72 5.87
C SER A 331 4.76 27.27 6.37
N GLY A 332 5.46 27.02 7.49
CA GLY A 332 5.52 25.69 8.09
C GLY A 332 4.16 25.11 8.53
N THR A 333 3.17 25.95 8.88
CA THR A 333 1.89 25.48 9.47
C THR A 333 0.64 25.89 8.68
N ALA A 334 0.76 26.74 7.67
CA ALA A 334 -0.38 27.28 6.93
C ALA A 334 -0.04 27.55 5.46
N PHE A 335 -1.05 27.50 4.59
CA PHE A 335 -0.91 27.94 3.19
C PHE A 335 -2.17 28.59 2.62
N ASN A 336 -1.96 29.49 1.65
CA ASN A 336 -3.00 30.08 0.82
C ASN A 336 -2.73 29.72 -0.64
N LEU A 337 -3.72 29.17 -1.33
CA LEU A 337 -3.69 28.91 -2.77
C LEU A 337 -4.67 29.85 -3.48
N THR A 338 -4.27 30.42 -4.61
CA THR A 338 -5.18 31.01 -5.59
C THR A 338 -4.87 30.44 -6.96
N ALA A 339 -5.84 29.74 -7.56
CA ALA A 339 -5.75 29.25 -8.94
C ALA A 339 -6.71 30.02 -9.85
N LYS A 340 -6.25 30.34 -11.05
CA LYS A 340 -7.04 30.89 -12.16
C LYS A 340 -6.84 30.00 -13.38
N MET A 341 -7.92 29.63 -14.06
CA MET A 341 -7.86 28.69 -15.19
C MET A 341 -8.79 29.15 -16.32
N ASP A 342 -8.36 28.97 -17.58
CA ASP A 342 -9.25 28.95 -18.75
C ASP A 342 -9.39 27.49 -19.23
N LEU A 343 -10.56 26.92 -18.97
CA LEU A 343 -10.96 25.57 -19.41
C LEU A 343 -12.10 25.63 -20.42
N ALA A 344 -12.42 26.81 -20.96
CA ALA A 344 -13.61 27.02 -21.78
C ALA A 344 -13.57 26.22 -23.10
N ALA A 345 -12.37 25.93 -23.62
CA ALA A 345 -12.22 25.15 -24.86
C ALA A 345 -12.69 23.70 -24.71
N LEU A 346 -12.67 23.11 -23.51
CA LEU A 346 -13.17 21.75 -23.28
C LEU A 346 -14.66 21.63 -23.62
N MET A 347 -15.42 22.71 -23.49
CA MET A 347 -16.84 22.76 -23.87
C MET A 347 -17.09 22.57 -25.37
N GLU A 348 -16.04 22.61 -26.20
CA GLU A 348 -16.13 22.43 -27.66
C GLU A 348 -15.84 20.98 -28.08
N ILE A 349 -15.47 20.11 -27.15
CA ILE A 349 -15.30 18.68 -27.39
C ILE A 349 -16.68 18.05 -27.63
N ASP A 350 -16.78 17.28 -28.72
CA ASP A 350 -18.01 16.61 -29.11
C ASP A 350 -18.50 15.67 -27.97
N GLY A 351 -19.79 15.77 -27.62
CA GLY A 351 -20.41 15.00 -26.53
C GLY A 351 -20.42 15.67 -25.15
N ILE A 352 -19.53 16.64 -24.86
CA ILE A 352 -19.48 17.29 -23.53
C ILE A 352 -20.72 18.13 -23.23
N THR A 353 -21.32 18.73 -24.26
CA THR A 353 -22.49 19.61 -24.12
C THR A 353 -23.82 18.90 -24.35
N ASP A 354 -23.80 17.58 -24.58
CA ASP A 354 -25.01 16.82 -24.90
C ASP A 354 -25.99 16.85 -23.72
N GLY A 355 -27.25 17.18 -24.01
CA GLY A 355 -28.28 17.32 -22.98
C GLY A 355 -28.33 18.68 -22.27
N LEU A 356 -27.40 19.61 -22.56
CA LEU A 356 -27.43 20.98 -22.03
C LEU A 356 -28.16 21.94 -22.96
N THR A 357 -28.85 22.93 -22.38
CA THR A 357 -29.43 24.04 -23.12
C THR A 357 -28.35 25.04 -23.56
N ALA A 358 -28.63 25.82 -24.60
CA ALA A 358 -27.73 26.88 -25.05
C ALA A 358 -27.40 27.92 -23.96
N ALA A 359 -28.34 28.17 -23.04
CA ALA A 359 -28.14 29.07 -21.91
C ALA A 359 -27.15 28.48 -20.89
N GLU A 360 -27.29 27.19 -20.55
CA GLU A 360 -26.38 26.48 -19.65
C GLU A 360 -24.98 26.38 -20.23
N ILE A 361 -24.86 26.03 -21.52
CA ILE A 361 -23.57 26.01 -22.23
C ILE A 361 -22.88 27.38 -22.15
N THR A 362 -23.63 28.47 -22.37
CA THR A 362 -23.10 29.83 -22.32
C THR A 362 -22.64 30.21 -20.91
N ALA A 363 -23.45 29.91 -19.89
CA ALA A 363 -23.13 30.19 -18.49
C ALA A 363 -21.89 29.41 -18.03
N MET A 364 -21.82 28.12 -18.37
CA MET A 364 -20.74 27.24 -17.99
C MET A 364 -19.44 27.61 -18.71
N ARG A 365 -19.50 27.91 -20.02
CA ARG A 365 -18.34 28.43 -20.78
C ARG A 365 -17.81 29.73 -20.20
N SER A 366 -18.69 30.67 -19.81
CA SER A 366 -18.26 31.93 -19.17
C SER A 366 -17.58 31.69 -17.83
N THR A 367 -18.02 30.68 -17.08
CA THR A 367 -17.46 30.31 -15.78
C THR A 367 -16.09 29.65 -15.95
N LEU A 368 -15.97 28.70 -16.89
CA LEU A 368 -14.74 27.98 -17.17
C LEU A 368 -13.64 28.86 -17.79
N ARG A 369 -14.01 29.95 -18.48
CA ARG A 369 -13.06 30.90 -19.06
C ARG A 369 -12.22 31.67 -18.02
N ASN A 370 -12.75 31.80 -16.81
CA ASN A 370 -12.08 32.50 -15.70
C ASN A 370 -12.37 31.75 -14.40
N LEU A 371 -12.16 30.44 -14.41
CA LEU A 371 -12.41 29.63 -13.23
C LEU A 371 -11.42 30.03 -12.15
N LYS A 372 -11.92 30.45 -10.99
CA LYS A 372 -11.10 30.86 -9.85
C LYS A 372 -11.34 29.91 -8.68
N ILE A 373 -10.26 29.42 -8.09
CA ILE A 373 -10.28 28.65 -6.86
C ILE A 373 -9.39 29.35 -5.86
N GLN A 374 -9.85 29.48 -4.61
CA GLN A 374 -9.04 29.96 -3.51
C GLN A 374 -9.13 28.97 -2.36
N VAL A 375 -7.98 28.66 -1.76
CA VAL A 375 -7.88 27.80 -0.58
C VAL A 375 -7.11 28.54 0.50
N ILE A 376 -7.55 28.41 1.74
CA ILE A 376 -6.82 28.79 2.93
C ILE A 376 -6.75 27.55 3.81
N TYR A 377 -5.56 27.17 4.24
CA TYR A 377 -5.35 26.07 5.17
C TYR A 377 -4.71 26.60 6.44
N ASP A 378 -5.32 26.28 7.56
CA ASP A 378 -4.87 26.60 8.91
C ASP A 378 -4.54 25.31 9.65
N GLY A 379 -3.25 24.97 9.72
CA GLY A 379 -2.78 23.76 10.37
C GLY A 379 -2.85 23.81 11.88
N GLU A 380 -2.72 24.99 12.49
CA GLU A 380 -2.87 25.14 13.95
C GLU A 380 -4.35 25.06 14.37
N GLY A 381 -5.25 25.61 13.56
CA GLY A 381 -6.69 25.58 13.80
C GLY A 381 -7.42 24.34 13.28
N GLY A 382 -6.76 23.48 12.50
CA GLY A 382 -7.36 22.27 11.92
C GLY A 382 -8.49 22.56 10.92
N MET A 383 -8.34 23.60 10.10
CA MET A 383 -9.39 24.07 9.20
C MET A 383 -8.90 24.33 7.78
N LEU A 384 -9.67 23.86 6.79
CA LEU A 384 -9.51 24.21 5.39
C LEU A 384 -10.70 25.05 4.92
N TYR A 385 -10.41 26.18 4.27
CA TYR A 385 -11.41 27.04 3.65
C TYR A 385 -11.27 27.00 2.13
N LEU A 386 -12.36 26.70 1.42
CA LEU A 386 -12.42 26.66 -0.04
C LEU A 386 -13.40 27.69 -0.57
N LYS A 387 -13.00 28.48 -1.57
CA LYS A 387 -13.88 29.37 -2.32
C LYS A 387 -13.77 29.09 -3.82
N MET A 388 -14.88 28.68 -4.41
CA MET A 388 -14.98 28.39 -5.84
C MET A 388 -16.30 28.95 -6.37
N PRO A 389 -16.29 30.14 -7.02
CA PRO A 389 -17.51 30.79 -7.51
C PRO A 389 -18.34 29.92 -8.46
N ALA A 390 -17.71 28.99 -9.18
CA ALA A 390 -18.36 28.03 -10.05
C ALA A 390 -19.32 27.07 -9.32
N LEU A 391 -19.16 26.84 -8.01
CA LEU A 391 -20.09 26.02 -7.23
C LEU A 391 -21.50 26.60 -7.19
N SER A 392 -21.65 27.92 -7.32
CA SER A 392 -22.98 28.52 -7.40
C SER A 392 -23.76 28.03 -8.62
N LEU A 393 -23.09 27.81 -9.75
CA LEU A 393 -23.73 27.26 -10.95
C LEU A 393 -24.10 25.79 -10.75
N LEU A 394 -23.18 24.99 -10.21
CA LEU A 394 -23.39 23.55 -9.98
C LEU A 394 -24.46 23.26 -8.93
N SER A 395 -24.58 24.14 -7.94
CA SER A 395 -25.57 24.04 -6.86
C SER A 395 -26.90 24.71 -7.19
N GLN A 396 -27.08 25.17 -8.44
CA GLN A 396 -28.26 25.93 -8.90
C GLN A 396 -28.59 27.15 -8.01
N GLY A 397 -27.55 27.82 -7.50
CA GLY A 397 -27.65 29.01 -6.67
C GLY A 397 -27.95 28.77 -5.20
N SER A 398 -28.03 27.51 -4.75
CA SER A 398 -28.14 27.20 -3.31
C SER A 398 -26.87 27.57 -2.55
N ILE A 399 -25.72 27.56 -3.23
CA ILE A 399 -24.45 28.09 -2.72
C ILE A 399 -24.19 29.46 -3.38
N PRO A 400 -24.01 30.53 -2.60
CA PRO A 400 -23.60 31.82 -3.14
C PRO A 400 -22.20 31.76 -3.77
N SER A 401 -21.99 32.45 -4.89
CA SER A 401 -20.71 32.45 -5.62
C SER A 401 -19.53 33.04 -4.84
N ASP A 402 -19.80 33.84 -3.81
CA ASP A 402 -18.78 34.53 -3.02
C ASP A 402 -18.55 33.93 -1.63
N SER A 403 -19.15 32.76 -1.34
CA SER A 403 -18.99 32.08 -0.05
C SER A 403 -17.73 31.22 0.02
N TRP A 404 -17.13 31.20 1.21
CA TRP A 404 -16.14 30.21 1.62
C TRP A 404 -16.82 28.99 2.24
N PHE A 405 -16.24 27.82 2.08
CA PHE A 405 -16.62 26.60 2.76
C PHE A 405 -15.58 26.23 3.78
N SER A 406 -15.97 26.06 5.04
CA SER A 406 -15.06 25.53 6.08
C SER A 406 -15.17 24.02 6.17
N ILE A 407 -14.03 23.33 6.14
CA ILE A 407 -13.92 21.88 6.24
C ILE A 407 -12.95 21.59 7.40
N PRO A 408 -13.41 20.98 8.51
CA PRO A 408 -12.52 20.48 9.53
C PRO A 408 -11.55 19.47 8.93
N THR A 409 -10.28 19.58 9.28
CA THR A 409 -9.21 18.75 8.75
C THR A 409 -8.22 18.41 9.85
N VAL A 410 -7.44 17.36 9.66
CA VAL A 410 -6.32 17.04 10.56
C VAL A 410 -5.18 18.04 10.34
N THR A 411 -4.24 18.13 11.27
CA THR A 411 -3.12 19.07 11.15
C THR A 411 -2.22 18.69 9.96
N LEU A 412 -1.40 19.63 9.48
CA LEU A 412 -0.44 19.34 8.40
C LEU A 412 0.57 18.30 8.89
N GLU A 413 0.89 18.32 10.19
CA GLU A 413 1.73 17.32 10.88
C GLU A 413 1.07 15.92 10.87
N ASP A 414 -0.26 15.82 10.99
CA ASP A 414 -1.00 14.54 10.87
C ASP A 414 -1.17 14.07 9.40
N LEU A 415 -1.06 15.00 8.43
CA LEU A 415 -1.06 14.75 6.99
C LEU A 415 0.35 14.52 6.44
N GLU A 416 1.37 14.94 7.18
CA GLU A 416 2.77 14.75 6.88
C GLU A 416 3.11 13.27 7.07
N LEU A 417 3.66 12.70 6.02
CA LEU A 417 4.44 11.47 6.11
C LEU A 417 5.64 11.82 7.00
N ASP A 418 5.53 11.50 8.28
CA ASP A 418 6.44 11.90 9.35
C ASP A 418 7.89 11.46 9.02
N GLY A 419 8.70 12.40 8.54
CA GLY A 419 10.06 12.14 8.05
C GLY A 419 10.30 12.82 6.72
N GLY A 420 11.38 13.61 6.63
CA GLY A 420 11.80 14.21 5.37
C GLY A 420 11.71 13.21 4.21
N ALA A 421 11.32 13.68 3.04
CA ALA A 421 10.93 12.84 1.92
C ALA A 421 12.12 12.06 1.33
N THR A 422 12.62 11.04 2.02
CA THR A 422 13.65 10.11 1.51
C THR A 422 13.00 8.96 0.77
N VAL A 423 13.76 8.31 -0.11
CA VAL A 423 13.28 7.12 -0.82
C VAL A 423 12.94 6.00 0.17
N GLY A 424 13.74 5.80 1.22
CA GLY A 424 13.49 4.81 2.26
C GLY A 424 12.19 5.07 3.03
N ALA A 425 11.91 6.33 3.38
CA ALA A 425 10.66 6.72 4.03
C ALA A 425 9.45 6.45 3.12
N MET A 426 9.53 6.83 1.84
CA MET A 426 8.47 6.58 0.86
C MET A 426 8.21 5.08 0.66
N LEU A 427 9.26 4.26 0.58
CA LEU A 427 9.14 2.81 0.44
C LEU A 427 8.47 2.19 1.67
N TYR A 428 8.87 2.61 2.87
CA TYR A 428 8.28 2.16 4.12
C TYR A 428 6.79 2.49 4.17
N GLU A 429 6.42 3.75 3.94
CA GLU A 429 5.03 4.22 3.98
C GLU A 429 4.16 3.55 2.92
N THR A 430 4.70 3.36 1.71
CA THR A 430 4.00 2.64 0.66
C THR A 430 3.72 1.20 1.09
N ALA A 431 4.71 0.51 1.65
CA ALA A 431 4.53 -0.87 2.10
C ALA A 431 3.54 -0.98 3.27
N VAL A 432 3.58 -0.04 4.22
CA VAL A 432 2.64 0.04 5.34
C VAL A 432 1.22 0.30 4.82
N SER A 433 1.04 1.23 3.88
CA SER A 433 -0.28 1.55 3.33
C SER A 433 -0.89 0.44 2.46
N GLN A 434 -0.04 -0.39 1.84
CA GLN A 434 -0.47 -1.51 0.97
C GLN A 434 -0.65 -2.84 1.72
N MET A 435 -0.24 -2.92 2.99
CA MET A 435 -0.35 -4.18 3.74
C MET A 435 -1.82 -4.59 3.91
N SER A 436 -2.11 -5.86 3.65
CA SER A 436 -3.46 -6.40 3.75
C SER A 436 -3.90 -6.54 5.20
N SER A 437 -5.09 -6.02 5.53
CA SER A 437 -5.71 -6.14 6.85
C SER A 437 -6.94 -7.07 6.86
N TRP A 438 -6.94 -8.14 6.05
CA TRP A 438 -8.07 -9.06 5.84
C TRP A 438 -8.33 -10.01 7.04
N GLY A 439 -8.07 -9.54 8.26
CA GLY A 439 -8.27 -10.29 9.48
C GLY A 439 -7.44 -11.58 9.51
N SER A 440 -8.11 -12.71 9.67
CA SER A 440 -7.47 -14.02 9.83
C SER A 440 -7.17 -14.75 8.51
N TYR A 441 -7.55 -14.16 7.37
CA TYR A 441 -7.35 -14.76 6.05
C TYR A 441 -5.94 -14.49 5.52
N TYR A 442 -5.34 -15.46 4.82
CA TYR A 442 -4.00 -15.39 4.22
C TYR A 442 -3.88 -16.27 2.97
N TYR A 443 -3.39 -15.73 1.86
CA TYR A 443 -3.01 -16.52 0.68
C TYR A 443 -1.55 -16.24 0.32
N ASP A 444 -0.93 -17.16 -0.42
CA ASP A 444 0.47 -17.03 -0.78
C ASP A 444 0.69 -15.84 -1.74
N GLY A 445 1.73 -15.04 -1.47
CA GLY A 445 1.97 -13.77 -2.15
C GLY A 445 1.22 -12.56 -1.56
N MET A 446 0.38 -12.72 -0.54
CA MET A 446 -0.20 -11.58 0.19
C MET A 446 0.79 -11.00 1.21
N THR A 447 1.00 -9.69 1.18
CA THR A 447 1.76 -8.98 2.22
C THR A 447 0.88 -8.73 3.44
N THR A 448 1.15 -9.45 4.53
CA THR A 448 0.58 -9.22 5.86
C THR A 448 1.61 -8.53 6.76
N PRO A 449 1.22 -7.98 7.93
CA PRO A 449 2.18 -7.35 8.82
C PRO A 449 3.38 -8.25 9.18
N ALA A 450 3.18 -9.55 9.39
CA ALA A 450 4.26 -10.48 9.71
C ALA A 450 5.27 -10.71 8.56
N LEU A 451 4.89 -10.36 7.34
CA LEU A 451 5.75 -10.46 6.14
C LEU A 451 6.30 -9.10 5.69
N LEU A 452 5.75 -8.01 6.24
CA LEU A 452 6.02 -6.64 5.80
C LEU A 452 7.52 -6.30 5.76
N TYR A 453 8.28 -6.64 6.81
CA TYR A 453 9.73 -6.38 6.83
C TYR A 453 10.47 -7.08 5.67
N ARG A 454 10.18 -8.37 5.43
CA ARG A 454 10.78 -9.15 4.34
C ARG A 454 10.39 -8.57 2.98
N ASP A 455 9.11 -8.29 2.79
CA ASP A 455 8.57 -7.83 1.51
C ASP A 455 9.07 -6.41 1.19
N LEU A 456 9.11 -5.53 2.20
CA LEU A 456 9.69 -4.19 2.08
C LEU A 456 11.18 -4.25 1.72
N THR A 457 11.98 -5.06 2.42
CA THR A 457 13.41 -5.18 2.10
C THR A 457 13.66 -5.77 0.71
N GLN A 458 12.81 -6.70 0.26
CA GLN A 458 12.86 -7.21 -1.10
C GLN A 458 12.46 -6.15 -2.14
N ALA A 459 11.38 -5.42 -1.90
CA ALA A 459 10.91 -4.34 -2.76
C ALA A 459 11.94 -3.21 -2.86
N ALA A 460 12.58 -2.84 -1.75
CA ALA A 460 13.66 -1.87 -1.72
C ALA A 460 14.88 -2.33 -2.52
N ALA A 461 15.29 -3.60 -2.41
CA ALA A 461 16.36 -4.16 -3.23
C ALA A 461 16.02 -4.17 -4.72
N GLN A 462 14.75 -4.43 -5.08
CA GLN A 462 14.27 -4.32 -6.46
C GLN A 462 14.29 -2.88 -6.94
N ALA A 463 13.81 -1.92 -6.14
CA ALA A 463 13.88 -0.50 -6.47
C ALA A 463 15.33 -0.02 -6.65
N ALA A 464 16.24 -0.46 -5.78
CA ALA A 464 17.67 -0.12 -5.85
C ALA A 464 18.33 -0.64 -7.14
N ALA A 465 17.84 -1.74 -7.72
CA ALA A 465 18.34 -2.25 -9.00
C ALA A 465 18.06 -1.32 -10.19
N TYR A 466 17.09 -0.41 -10.08
CA TYR A 466 16.73 0.55 -11.13
C TYR A 466 17.10 2.00 -10.76
N LEU A 467 17.00 2.35 -9.49
CA LEU A 467 17.07 3.73 -9.00
C LEU A 467 18.08 3.93 -7.86
N GLY A 468 18.76 2.86 -7.43
CA GLY A 468 19.77 2.94 -6.38
C GLY A 468 21.07 3.57 -6.85
N ASP A 469 21.94 3.89 -5.90
CA ASP A 469 23.23 4.56 -6.14
C ASP A 469 24.11 3.83 -7.15
N GLY A 470 24.04 2.49 -7.19
CA GLY A 470 24.77 1.66 -8.15
C GLY A 470 24.38 1.89 -9.62
N CYS A 471 23.24 2.50 -9.88
CA CYS A 471 22.77 2.81 -11.24
C CYS A 471 23.27 4.17 -11.75
N PHE A 472 23.85 5.00 -10.89
CA PHE A 472 24.38 6.31 -11.25
C PHE A 472 25.86 6.25 -11.66
N ARG A 473 26.22 7.06 -12.66
CA ARG A 473 27.59 7.27 -13.11
C ARG A 473 28.01 8.71 -12.91
N ASP A 474 29.22 8.93 -12.40
CA ASP A 474 29.77 10.27 -12.28
C ASP A 474 30.14 10.84 -13.65
N SER A 475 29.66 12.04 -13.94
CA SER A 475 29.96 12.77 -15.18
C SER A 475 30.00 14.28 -14.93
N GLY A 476 31.21 14.86 -14.93
CA GLY A 476 31.38 16.32 -14.92
C GLY A 476 30.75 17.06 -13.74
N GLY A 477 30.67 16.45 -12.55
CA GLY A 477 30.01 17.02 -11.37
C GLY A 477 28.53 16.67 -11.23
N TYR A 478 28.04 15.74 -12.04
CA TYR A 478 26.68 15.20 -11.96
C TYR A 478 26.72 13.69 -11.67
N SER A 479 25.74 13.21 -10.91
CA SER A 479 25.36 11.80 -10.87
C SER A 479 24.33 11.56 -11.98
N VAL A 480 24.63 10.67 -12.93
CA VAL A 480 23.79 10.43 -14.12
C VAL A 480 23.26 8.99 -14.11
N LEU A 481 21.94 8.85 -14.04
CA LEU A 481 21.23 7.60 -14.26
C LEU A 481 20.73 7.59 -15.72
N HIS A 482 20.92 6.45 -16.37
CA HIS A 482 20.37 6.16 -17.69
C HIS A 482 19.78 4.75 -17.70
N TYR A 483 18.52 4.63 -18.10
CA TYR A 483 17.83 3.37 -18.28
C TYR A 483 17.10 3.38 -19.61
N GLY A 484 17.41 2.41 -20.47
CA GLY A 484 16.86 2.36 -21.82
C GLY A 484 16.57 0.95 -22.29
N GLU A 485 16.14 0.84 -23.53
CA GLU A 485 15.70 -0.41 -24.16
C GLU A 485 16.72 -1.56 -24.01
N ASP A 486 18.02 -1.28 -24.20
CA ASP A 486 19.08 -2.29 -24.07
C ASP A 486 19.11 -2.93 -22.66
N ALA A 487 18.96 -2.12 -21.61
CA ALA A 487 18.98 -2.60 -20.22
C ALA A 487 17.72 -3.42 -19.89
N TYR A 488 16.56 -2.96 -20.38
CA TYR A 488 15.29 -3.67 -20.21
C TYR A 488 15.27 -5.01 -20.97
N ASN A 489 15.71 -5.03 -22.22
CA ASN A 489 15.81 -6.25 -23.02
C ASN A 489 16.80 -7.24 -22.40
N ALA A 490 17.95 -6.78 -21.89
CA ALA A 490 18.90 -7.63 -21.18
C ALA A 490 18.30 -8.24 -19.90
N TYR A 491 17.47 -7.49 -19.18
CA TYR A 491 16.72 -8.02 -18.03
C TYR A 491 15.75 -9.13 -18.47
N LEU A 492 14.93 -8.90 -19.50
CA LEU A 492 14.01 -9.90 -20.02
C LEU A 492 14.72 -11.19 -20.43
N GLU A 493 15.88 -11.08 -21.10
CA GLU A 493 16.67 -12.25 -21.49
C GLU A 493 17.27 -12.99 -20.28
N SER A 494 17.62 -12.25 -19.22
CA SER A 494 18.15 -12.86 -17.99
C SER A 494 17.09 -13.67 -17.22
N VAL A 495 15.81 -13.25 -17.30
CA VAL A 495 14.70 -13.88 -16.58
C VAL A 495 14.05 -14.99 -17.42
N TYR A 496 13.84 -14.74 -18.71
CA TYR A 496 13.05 -15.61 -19.60
C TYR A 496 13.88 -16.35 -20.66
N GLY A 497 15.20 -16.13 -20.70
CA GLY A 497 16.13 -16.79 -21.61
C GLY A 497 16.49 -15.97 -22.86
N GLU A 498 17.55 -16.38 -23.56
CA GLU A 498 18.06 -15.69 -24.76
C GLU A 498 16.96 -15.57 -25.85
N GLY A 499 16.81 -14.36 -26.42
CA GLY A 499 15.80 -14.06 -27.44
C GLY A 499 14.40 -13.78 -26.90
N SER A 500 14.18 -13.86 -25.59
CA SER A 500 12.87 -13.58 -24.98
C SER A 500 12.44 -12.12 -25.15
N ALA A 501 13.38 -11.18 -25.21
CA ALA A 501 13.11 -9.75 -25.40
C ALA A 501 12.36 -9.44 -26.70
N GLU A 502 12.55 -10.24 -27.76
CA GLU A 502 11.81 -10.05 -29.03
C GLU A 502 10.29 -10.19 -28.82
N TYR A 503 9.88 -11.09 -27.92
CA TYR A 503 8.49 -11.43 -27.68
C TYR A 503 7.89 -10.70 -26.47
N PHE A 504 8.65 -10.55 -25.38
CA PHE A 504 8.15 -9.97 -24.13
C PHE A 504 8.35 -8.46 -24.00
N SER A 505 9.24 -7.87 -24.81
CA SER A 505 9.45 -6.42 -24.72
C SER A 505 8.22 -5.68 -25.20
N GLU A 506 7.63 -4.87 -24.31
CA GLU A 506 6.43 -4.07 -24.55
C GLU A 506 6.73 -2.70 -25.16
N PHE A 507 8.00 -2.31 -25.26
CA PHE A 507 8.42 -0.98 -25.70
C PHE A 507 8.99 -0.99 -27.11
N GLU A 508 8.51 -0.06 -27.94
CA GLU A 508 9.14 0.33 -29.20
C GLU A 508 10.25 1.36 -28.98
N LYS A 509 10.11 2.17 -27.92
CA LYS A 509 11.14 3.11 -27.45
C LYS A 509 11.13 3.15 -25.94
N LEU A 510 12.30 3.09 -25.34
CA LEU A 510 12.50 3.30 -23.92
C LEU A 510 13.86 3.98 -23.71
N ASP A 511 13.83 5.20 -23.19
CA ASP A 511 15.00 5.99 -22.89
C ASP A 511 14.69 6.96 -21.74
N LEU A 512 15.32 6.75 -20.59
CA LEU A 512 15.14 7.51 -19.36
C LEU A 512 16.51 8.03 -18.92
N ASP A 513 16.65 9.35 -18.80
CA ASP A 513 17.83 10.00 -18.28
C ASP A 513 17.48 10.87 -17.06
N LEU A 514 18.26 10.74 -16.00
CA LEU A 514 18.20 11.63 -14.83
C LEU A 514 19.61 12.09 -14.48
N LYS A 515 19.82 13.40 -14.39
CA LYS A 515 21.11 14.02 -14.04
C LYS A 515 20.94 14.88 -12.81
N ILE A 516 21.65 14.56 -11.75
CA ILE A 516 21.58 15.25 -10.45
C ILE A 516 22.90 15.95 -10.19
N ALA A 517 22.85 17.27 -10.04
CA ALA A 517 24.00 18.08 -9.66
C ALA A 517 24.37 17.85 -8.19
N GLN A 518 25.60 18.22 -7.81
CA GLN A 518 26.00 18.22 -6.39
C GLN A 518 25.17 19.20 -5.53
N SER A 519 24.54 20.21 -6.13
CA SER A 519 23.58 21.10 -5.45
C SER A 519 22.20 20.46 -5.23
N GLY A 520 21.99 19.23 -5.70
CA GLY A 520 20.71 18.52 -5.68
C GLY A 520 19.70 18.96 -6.76
N SER A 521 19.99 20.02 -7.51
CA SER A 521 19.21 20.37 -8.71
C SER A 521 19.34 19.28 -9.77
N ALA A 522 18.25 18.97 -10.48
CA ALA A 522 18.23 17.87 -11.43
C ALA A 522 17.64 18.26 -12.79
N THR A 523 18.03 17.52 -13.82
CA THR A 523 17.40 17.54 -15.14
C THR A 523 17.02 16.13 -15.54
N PHE A 524 15.88 15.95 -16.20
CA PHE A 524 15.43 14.65 -16.65
C PHE A 524 14.97 14.68 -18.11
N GLN A 525 15.00 13.51 -18.74
CA GLN A 525 14.41 13.23 -20.03
C GLN A 525 13.78 11.84 -19.98
N VAL A 526 12.58 11.71 -20.51
CA VAL A 526 11.79 10.47 -20.55
C VAL A 526 11.23 10.33 -21.95
N LEU A 527 11.59 9.25 -22.64
CA LEU A 527 10.99 8.87 -23.90
C LEU A 527 10.55 7.40 -23.80
N LEU A 528 9.24 7.20 -23.84
CA LEU A 528 8.62 5.89 -23.77
C LEU A 528 7.60 5.77 -24.88
N GLN A 529 7.65 4.68 -25.64
CA GLN A 529 6.64 4.31 -26.62
C GLN A 529 6.33 2.83 -26.49
N THR A 530 5.07 2.48 -26.28
CA THR A 530 4.65 1.06 -26.28
C THR A 530 4.57 0.51 -27.71
N LYS A 531 4.77 -0.79 -27.87
CA LYS A 531 4.63 -1.48 -29.16
C LYS A 531 3.15 -1.52 -29.57
N ASP A 532 2.95 -1.49 -30.88
CA ASP A 532 1.67 -1.87 -31.46
C ASP A 532 1.60 -3.38 -31.58
N SER A 533 1.19 -4.05 -30.50
CA SER A 533 1.15 -5.51 -30.44
C SER A 533 0.14 -6.13 -31.41
N GLY A 534 -0.82 -5.34 -31.93
CA GLY A 534 -1.84 -5.78 -32.89
C GLY A 534 -2.75 -6.94 -32.41
N TYR A 535 -2.52 -7.45 -31.19
CA TYR A 535 -3.02 -8.71 -30.67
C TYR A 535 -3.41 -8.53 -29.20
N SER A 536 -4.60 -8.02 -28.96
CA SER A 536 -5.31 -8.29 -27.71
C SER A 536 -6.69 -8.80 -28.06
N TYR A 537 -6.98 -10.01 -27.57
CA TYR A 537 -8.22 -10.73 -27.81
C TYR A 537 -9.40 -10.13 -27.01
N TYR A 538 -9.14 -9.23 -26.07
CA TYR A 538 -10.18 -8.62 -25.24
C TYR A 538 -10.26 -7.09 -25.32
N TYR A 539 -9.15 -6.35 -25.41
CA TYR A 539 -9.11 -4.91 -25.69
C TYR A 539 -7.70 -4.56 -26.19
N GLY A 540 -7.54 -4.10 -27.44
CA GLY A 540 -6.24 -3.64 -27.96
C GLY A 540 -5.59 -2.63 -27.03
N ASP A 541 -4.44 -2.96 -26.44
CA ASP A 541 -3.74 -2.03 -25.56
C ASP A 541 -3.43 -0.74 -26.33
N PRO A 542 -3.73 0.43 -25.75
CA PRO A 542 -3.51 1.69 -26.44
C PRO A 542 -2.00 1.89 -26.66
N VAL A 543 -1.61 2.08 -27.93
CA VAL A 543 -0.25 2.50 -28.25
C VAL A 543 -0.05 3.92 -27.73
N MET A 544 0.84 4.07 -26.76
CA MET A 544 1.13 5.33 -26.09
C MET A 544 2.54 5.80 -26.42
N LEU A 545 2.71 7.12 -26.60
CA LEU A 545 3.99 7.80 -26.58
C LEU A 545 3.99 8.80 -25.42
N VAL A 546 5.03 8.79 -24.60
CA VAL A 546 5.35 9.81 -23.61
C VAL A 546 6.74 10.36 -23.92
N ASP A 547 6.83 11.65 -24.18
CA ASP A 547 8.09 12.38 -24.35
C ASP A 547 8.06 13.57 -23.38
N ALA A 548 8.84 13.47 -22.30
CA ALA A 548 8.91 14.48 -21.26
C ALA A 548 10.34 14.89 -20.97
N SER A 549 10.55 16.17 -20.66
CA SER A 549 11.85 16.66 -20.23
C SER A 549 11.70 17.88 -19.33
N GLY A 550 12.68 18.09 -18.46
CA GLY A 550 12.61 19.22 -17.54
C GLY A 550 13.83 19.40 -16.66
N SER A 551 13.73 20.44 -15.83
CA SER A 551 14.67 20.76 -14.75
C SER A 551 13.93 21.08 -13.47
N VAL A 552 14.51 20.68 -12.33
CA VAL A 552 13.91 20.83 -11.01
C VAL A 552 14.96 21.28 -9.99
N SER A 553 14.56 22.18 -9.11
CA SER A 553 15.31 22.70 -7.96
C SER A 553 14.31 23.29 -6.96
N ALA A 554 14.72 23.54 -5.71
CA ALA A 554 13.86 24.21 -4.71
C ALA A 554 13.28 25.55 -5.19
N ALA A 555 14.00 26.29 -6.04
CA ALA A 555 13.58 27.62 -6.49
C ALA A 555 12.81 27.60 -7.81
N LYS A 556 12.97 26.57 -8.64
CA LYS A 556 12.41 26.56 -9.99
C LYS A 556 12.18 25.16 -10.52
N VAL A 557 11.04 24.98 -11.19
CA VAL A 557 10.70 23.82 -12.00
C VAL A 557 10.34 24.28 -13.41
N ASP A 558 10.85 23.58 -14.42
CA ASP A 558 10.43 23.73 -15.81
C ASP A 558 10.26 22.32 -16.39
N MET A 559 9.09 22.02 -16.93
CA MET A 559 8.78 20.72 -17.53
C MET A 559 8.01 20.91 -18.83
N LYS A 560 8.30 20.05 -19.79
CA LYS A 560 7.50 19.82 -21.00
C LYS A 560 7.12 18.36 -21.07
N LEU A 561 5.89 18.10 -21.50
CA LEU A 561 5.32 16.77 -21.68
C LEU A 561 4.55 16.74 -22.99
N LEU A 562 4.85 15.74 -23.81
CA LEU A 562 4.04 15.33 -24.95
C LEU A 562 3.57 13.90 -24.70
N MET A 563 2.26 13.74 -24.51
CA MET A 563 1.60 12.44 -24.45
C MET A 563 0.79 12.23 -25.72
N LYS A 564 0.88 11.04 -26.31
CA LYS A 564 0.02 10.65 -27.44
C LYS A 564 -0.58 9.30 -27.18
N ILE A 565 -1.87 9.17 -27.44
CA ILE A 565 -2.56 7.90 -27.53
C ILE A 565 -2.96 7.71 -28.98
N LYS A 566 -2.41 6.69 -29.62
CA LYS A 566 -2.57 6.42 -31.05
C LYS A 566 -4.04 6.47 -31.46
N ASN A 567 -4.33 7.25 -32.50
CA ASN A 567 -5.67 7.45 -33.08
C ASN A 567 -6.73 8.01 -32.10
N GLN A 568 -6.35 8.50 -30.92
CA GLN A 568 -7.27 9.07 -29.95
C GLN A 568 -6.97 10.54 -29.66
N LEU A 569 -5.79 10.83 -29.10
CA LEU A 569 -5.45 12.18 -28.66
C LEU A 569 -3.94 12.43 -28.59
N ASN A 570 -3.59 13.72 -28.63
CA ASN A 570 -2.29 14.24 -28.21
C ASN A 570 -2.50 15.28 -27.10
N LEU A 571 -1.69 15.25 -26.06
CA LEU A 571 -1.60 16.29 -25.04
C LEU A 571 -0.18 16.86 -25.05
N ASP A 572 -0.06 18.14 -25.39
CA ASP A 572 1.18 18.92 -25.24
C ASP A 572 1.01 19.82 -24.02
N LEU A 573 1.91 19.72 -23.05
CA LEU A 573 1.83 20.42 -21.78
C LEU A 573 3.18 21.04 -21.41
N THR A 574 3.15 22.30 -21.00
CA THR A 574 4.27 22.98 -20.35
C THR A 574 3.87 23.33 -18.92
N TYR A 575 4.76 23.05 -17.97
CA TYR A 575 4.62 23.40 -16.56
C TYR A 575 5.84 24.18 -16.11
N THR A 576 5.61 25.30 -15.43
CA THR A 576 6.66 26.08 -14.79
C THR A 576 6.27 26.43 -13.38
N ALA A 577 7.23 26.40 -12.46
CA ALA A 577 7.05 26.89 -11.10
C ALA A 577 8.26 27.72 -10.68
N ALA A 578 8.03 28.81 -9.97
CA ALA A 578 9.07 29.65 -9.41
C ALA A 578 8.76 29.96 -7.94
N THR A 579 9.65 29.51 -7.06
CA THR A 579 9.55 29.63 -5.61
C THR A 579 10.52 30.66 -5.09
N THR A 580 10.05 31.55 -4.22
CA THR A 580 10.85 32.61 -3.61
C THR A 580 10.52 32.77 -2.13
N GLU A 581 11.55 32.96 -1.31
CA GLU A 581 11.38 33.33 0.10
C GLU A 581 10.65 34.69 0.20
N THR A 582 9.71 34.82 1.12
CA THR A 582 8.90 36.02 1.32
C THR A 582 8.72 36.34 2.80
N ARG A 583 8.29 37.57 3.09
CA ARG A 583 7.85 38.00 4.44
C ARG A 583 6.33 38.03 4.59
N GLU A 584 5.60 37.74 3.52
CA GLU A 584 4.15 37.62 3.55
C GLU A 584 3.76 36.39 4.36
N GLN A 585 2.69 36.51 5.14
CA GLN A 585 2.14 35.43 5.95
C GLN A 585 0.87 34.90 5.27
N PRO A 586 0.69 33.56 5.17
CA PRO A 586 -0.60 32.99 4.84
C PRO A 586 -1.69 33.51 5.78
N ALA A 587 -2.91 33.59 5.27
CA ALA A 587 -4.06 33.82 6.14
C ALA A 587 -4.44 32.48 6.78
N THR A 588 -5.02 32.50 7.97
CA THR A 588 -5.54 31.29 8.62
C THR A 588 -7.08 31.22 8.58
N ALA A 589 -7.73 32.27 8.08
CA ALA A 589 -9.17 32.30 7.89
C ALA A 589 -9.56 33.29 6.79
N PRO A 590 -10.79 33.16 6.22
CA PRO A 590 -11.39 34.17 5.37
C PRO A 590 -11.41 35.57 6.01
N ALA A 591 -11.42 36.62 5.17
CA ALA A 591 -11.37 37.98 5.67
C ALA A 591 -12.65 38.35 6.43
N ALA A 592 -12.52 39.24 7.42
CA ALA A 592 -13.66 39.69 8.23
C ALA A 592 -14.77 40.29 7.34
N GLY A 593 -15.99 39.76 7.47
CA GLY A 593 -17.16 40.18 6.67
C GLY A 593 -17.40 39.34 5.42
N GLU A 594 -16.51 38.40 5.08
CA GLU A 594 -16.82 37.37 4.08
C GLU A 594 -17.78 36.32 4.64
N THR A 595 -18.59 35.71 3.77
CA THR A 595 -19.53 34.65 4.15
C THR A 595 -18.79 33.33 4.20
N VAL A 596 -18.90 32.61 5.32
CA VAL A 596 -18.39 31.26 5.50
C VAL A 596 -19.58 30.33 5.73
N VAL A 597 -19.64 29.24 4.97
CA VAL A 597 -20.67 28.21 5.04
C VAL A 597 -20.03 26.96 5.61
N ASN A 598 -20.60 26.44 6.70
CA ASN A 598 -20.23 25.13 7.22
C ASN A 598 -21.20 24.08 6.63
N PRO A 599 -20.75 23.23 5.69
CA PRO A 599 -21.64 22.23 5.08
C PRO A 599 -22.09 21.13 6.07
N TYR A 600 -21.52 21.08 7.28
CA TYR A 600 -21.82 20.10 8.32
C TYR A 600 -22.78 20.62 9.41
N GLU A 601 -23.19 21.90 9.37
CA GLU A 601 -23.98 22.57 10.42
C GLU A 601 -25.35 21.90 10.66
N ASP A 602 -25.94 21.29 9.62
CA ASP A 602 -27.22 20.57 9.70
C ASP A 602 -27.08 19.06 10.00
N LEU A 603 -25.87 18.49 9.89
CA LEU A 603 -25.61 17.06 10.10
C LEU A 603 -25.36 16.73 11.58
N TYR A 604 -24.78 17.67 12.33
CA TYR A 604 -24.53 17.56 13.76
C TYR A 604 -25.19 18.75 14.44
N GLY A 605 -26.41 18.55 14.95
CA GLY A 605 -27.29 19.65 15.36
C GLY A 605 -26.62 20.73 16.22
N GLY A 606 -26.39 21.89 15.62
CA GLY A 606 -26.41 23.21 16.26
C GLY A 606 -25.33 23.57 17.27
N ASP A 607 -24.35 22.72 17.56
CA ASP A 607 -23.17 23.10 18.33
C ASP A 607 -21.97 23.27 17.39
N ASP A 608 -21.22 24.36 17.56
CA ASP A 608 -19.98 24.65 16.83
C ASP A 608 -19.15 23.36 16.70
N VAL A 609 -18.85 22.95 15.47
CA VAL A 609 -17.96 21.82 15.20
C VAL A 609 -16.59 22.22 15.73
N ALA A 610 -16.32 21.83 16.98
CA ALA A 610 -15.02 21.97 17.59
C ALA A 610 -14.00 21.21 16.73
N PRO A 611 -12.74 21.68 16.65
CA PRO A 611 -11.67 20.93 16.02
C PRO A 611 -11.68 19.49 16.52
N ILE A 612 -11.34 18.54 15.63
CA ILE A 612 -11.24 17.12 15.97
C ILE A 612 -10.40 17.03 17.24
N PRO A 613 -10.92 16.46 18.35
CA PRO A 613 -10.14 16.34 19.57
C PRO A 613 -8.87 15.54 19.27
N GLU A 614 -7.73 15.99 19.79
CA GLU A 614 -6.44 15.29 19.69
C GLU A 614 -6.66 13.78 19.91
N PRO A 615 -6.04 12.90 19.11
CA PRO A 615 -6.06 11.48 19.41
C PRO A 615 -5.56 11.30 20.85
N ALA A 616 -6.36 10.61 21.67
CA ALA A 616 -6.04 10.43 23.07
C ALA A 616 -4.63 9.84 23.21
N ALA A 617 -3.73 10.64 23.81
CA ALA A 617 -2.33 10.31 24.10
C ALA A 617 -2.15 9.04 24.94
#